data_AF-A0A9D0AD48-F1
#
_entry.id   AF-A0A9D0AD48-F1
#
_cell.length_a   1.000
_cell.length_b   1.000
_cell.length_c   1.000
_cell.angle_alpha   90.00
_cell.angle_beta   90.00
_cell.angle_gamma   90.00
#
_symmetry.space_group_name_H-M   'P 1'
#
loop_
_entity.id
_entity.type
_entity.pdbx_description
1 polymer ?
#
loop_
_entity_poly.entity_id
_entity_poly.type
_entity_poly.pdbx_seq_one_letter_code
_entity_poly.pdbx_strand_id
1 'polypeptide(L)'
;MSWFVQTCSSSVGKKYIMALTGFMLGGFLLVHAAGNTSIFWGRHAFNSYAEHLHSLGFLITIAELVLLTIFLLHIITGISLFLQNLGARDSRYAVQKSAGGRTWGSRTMPYTGLA
;
A
#
# COMPACT_ATOMS: atom_id res chain seq x y z
N MET A 1 26.06 8.06 -10.67
CA MET A 1 25.35 7.36 -9.58
C MET A 1 24.18 6.54 -10.13
N SER A 2 24.43 5.55 -11.00
CA SER A 2 23.37 4.78 -11.68
C SER A 2 23.02 3.46 -10.99
N TRP A 3 23.89 2.94 -10.12
CA TRP A 3 23.74 1.61 -9.53
C TRP A 3 22.53 1.51 -8.59
N PHE A 4 22.26 2.55 -7.79
CA PHE A 4 21.14 2.57 -6.85
C PHE A 4 19.80 2.62 -7.59
N VAL A 5 19.69 3.50 -8.60
CA VAL A 5 18.49 3.62 -9.44
C VAL A 5 18.26 2.33 -10.23
N GLN A 6 19.31 1.69 -10.75
CA GLN A 6 19.22 0.39 -11.43
C GLN A 6 18.77 -0.72 -10.47
N THR A 7 19.26 -0.72 -9.23
CA THR A 7 18.86 -1.69 -8.20
C THR A 7 17.38 -1.54 -7.84
N CYS A 8 16.91 -0.32 -7.59
CA CYS A 8 15.51 -0.04 -7.31
C CYS A 8 14.59 -0.27 -8.52
N SER A 9 15.10 -0.08 -9.74
CA SER A 9 14.35 -0.30 -10.99
C SER A 9 14.29 -1.76 -11.43
N SER A 10 15.09 -2.65 -10.82
CA SER A 10 15.08 -4.08 -11.11
C SER A 10 13.75 -4.74 -10.70
N SER A 11 13.43 -5.90 -11.31
CA SER A 11 12.24 -6.68 -10.95
C SER A 11 12.21 -7.07 -9.46
N VAL A 12 13.38 -7.35 -8.88
CA VAL A 12 13.53 -7.70 -7.47
C VAL A 12 13.37 -6.44 -6.59
N GLY A 13 14.00 -5.33 -6.95
CA GLY A 13 13.88 -4.06 -6.24
C GLY A 13 12.44 -3.55 -6.15
N LYS A 14 11.71 -3.58 -7.27
CA LYS A 14 10.29 -3.22 -7.31
C LYS A 14 9.43 -4.10 -6.37
N LYS A 15 9.72 -5.39 -6.28
CA LYS A 15 9.00 -6.29 -5.35
C LYS A 15 9.27 -5.96 -3.89
N TYR A 16 10.50 -5.59 -3.53
CA TYR A 16 10.81 -5.13 -2.18
C TYR A 16 10.12 -3.80 -1.85
N ILE A 17 10.13 -2.84 -2.77
CA ILE A 17 9.40 -1.56 -2.62
C ILE A 17 7.90 -1.83 -2.44
N MET A 18 7.33 -2.71 -3.26
CA MET A 18 5.93 -3.12 -3.17
C MET A 18 5.58 -3.72 -1.80
N ALA A 19 6.41 -4.62 -1.30
CA ALA A 19 6.21 -5.27 -0.01
C ALA A 19 6.33 -4.29 1.16
N LEU A 20 7.36 -3.44 1.16
CA LEU A 20 7.59 -2.47 2.24
C LEU A 20 6.47 -1.42 2.30
N THR A 21 6.12 -0.83 1.16
CA THR A 21 5.04 0.17 1.10
C THR A 21 3.69 -0.45 1.49
N GLY A 22 3.39 -1.67 1.05
CA GLY A 22 2.17 -2.38 1.44
C GLY A 22 2.10 -2.68 2.93
N PHE A 23 3.23 -3.08 3.53
CA PHE A 23 3.32 -3.30 4.97
C PHE A 23 3.07 -2.01 5.77
N MET A 24 3.67 -0.89 5.36
CA MET A 24 3.47 0.40 6.01
C MET A 24 2.02 0.89 5.90
N LEU A 25 1.40 0.79 4.72
CA LEU A 25 0.00 1.17 4.51
C LEU A 25 -0.96 0.27 5.30
N GLY A 26 -0.69 -1.04 5.34
CA GLY A 26 -1.46 -1.97 6.16
C GLY A 26 -1.36 -1.65 7.65
N GLY A 27 -0.15 -1.36 8.15
CA GLY A 27 0.06 -0.92 9.53
C GLY A 27 -0.65 0.38 9.85
N PHE A 28 -0.59 1.37 8.96
CA PHE A 28 -1.35 2.61 9.07
C PHE A 28 -2.85 2.33 9.16
N LEU A 29 -3.40 1.51 8.26
CA LEU A 29 -4.83 1.17 8.27
C LEU A 29 -5.26 0.50 9.58
N LEU A 30 -4.43 -0.37 10.17
CA LEU A 30 -4.74 -1.00 11.46
C LEU A 30 -4.84 0.04 12.58
N VAL A 31 -3.85 0.94 12.70
CA VAL A 31 -3.85 1.99 13.72
C VAL A 31 -4.97 3.00 13.46
N HIS A 32 -5.21 3.35 12.19
CA HIS A 32 -6.27 4.27 11.79
C HIS A 32 -7.66 3.71 12.11
N ALA A 33 -7.91 2.45 11.77
CA ALA A 33 -9.15 1.76 12.13
C ALA A 33 -9.32 1.67 13.65
N ALA A 34 -8.26 1.33 14.39
CA ALA A 34 -8.27 1.31 15.85
C ALA A 34 -8.65 2.68 16.43
N GLY A 35 -8.06 3.77 15.96
CA GLY A 35 -8.44 5.14 16.35
C GLY A 35 -9.91 5.45 16.04
N ASN A 36 -10.39 5.06 14.85
CA ASN A 36 -11.79 5.27 14.45
C ASN A 36 -12.80 4.49 15.30
N THR A 37 -12.41 3.36 15.91
CA THR A 37 -13.30 2.64 16.84
C THR A 37 -13.69 3.46 18.07
N SER A 38 -12.97 4.55 18.38
CA SER A 38 -13.38 5.51 19.42
C SER A 38 -14.79 6.09 19.20
N ILE A 39 -15.32 6.04 17.97
CA ILE A 39 -16.70 6.42 17.67
C ILE A 39 -17.73 5.61 18.47
N PHE A 40 -17.43 4.35 18.79
CA PHE A 40 -18.30 3.48 19.58
C PHE A 40 -18.32 3.85 21.08
N TRP A 41 -17.36 4.67 21.54
CA TRP A 41 -17.32 5.23 22.90
C TRP A 41 -18.06 6.57 23.03
N GLY A 42 -18.70 7.03 21.97
CA GLY A 42 -19.51 8.24 21.94
C GLY A 42 -18.78 9.47 21.40
N ARG A 43 -19.56 10.52 21.11
CA ARG A 43 -19.09 11.73 20.41
C ARG A 43 -17.90 12.41 21.10
N HIS A 44 -17.92 12.49 22.43
CA HIS A 44 -16.87 13.16 23.18
C HIS A 44 -15.52 12.45 23.04
N ALA A 45 -15.49 11.12 23.11
CA ALA A 45 -14.26 10.33 22.98
C ALA A 45 -13.64 10.48 21.58
N PHE A 46 -14.47 10.39 20.54
CA PHE A 46 -14.02 10.57 19.16
C PHE A 46 -13.47 11.97 18.90
N ASN A 47 -14.20 13.02 19.31
CA ASN A 47 -13.77 14.39 19.08
C ASN A 47 -12.51 14.74 19.88
N SER A 48 -12.41 14.31 21.14
CA SER A 48 -11.22 14.54 21.95
C SER A 48 -9.97 13.85 21.36
N TYR A 49 -10.13 12.64 20.81
CA TYR A 49 -9.05 11.97 20.08
C TYR A 49 -8.62 12.75 18.84
N ALA A 50 -9.58 13.19 18.02
CA ALA A 50 -9.30 14.00 16.82
C ALA A 50 -8.60 15.33 17.16
N GLU A 51 -9.07 16.04 18.19
CA GLU A 51 -8.45 17.27 18.69
C GLU A 51 -7.03 17.02 19.19
N HIS A 52 -6.79 15.92 19.92
CA HIS A 52 -5.44 15.56 20.38
C HIS A 52 -4.50 15.31 19.21
N LEU A 53 -4.94 14.59 18.18
CA LEU A 53 -4.18 14.43 16.95
C LEU A 53 -3.85 15.80 16.34
N HIS A 54 -4.85 16.64 16.10
CA HIS A 54 -4.65 17.95 15.47
C HIS A 54 -3.74 18.86 16.30
N SER A 55 -3.70 18.70 17.63
CA SER A 55 -2.80 19.44 18.52
C SER A 55 -1.31 19.18 18.26
N LEU A 56 -0.96 18.06 17.58
CA LEU A 56 0.40 17.76 17.13
C LEU A 56 0.87 18.70 15.99
N GLY A 57 -0.06 19.48 15.41
CA GLY A 57 0.24 20.54 14.45
C GLY A 57 1.04 20.05 13.25
N PHE A 58 2.23 20.63 13.06
CA PHE A 58 3.10 20.35 11.91
C PHE A 58 3.50 18.88 11.76
N LEU A 59 3.54 18.11 12.85
CA LEU A 59 3.88 16.69 12.81
C LEU A 59 2.85 15.88 12.00
N ILE A 60 1.55 16.24 12.09
CA ILE A 60 0.51 15.59 11.29
C ILE A 60 0.68 15.89 9.81
N THR A 61 0.98 17.14 9.45
CA THR A 61 1.20 17.50 8.04
C THR A 61 2.36 16.71 7.44
N ILE A 62 3.45 16.51 8.19
CA ILE A 62 4.55 15.63 7.75
C ILE A 62 4.05 14.19 7.58
N ALA A 63 3.32 13.66 8.56
CA ALA A 63 2.79 12.30 8.49
C ALA A 63 1.86 12.09 7.27
N GLU A 64 1.01 13.07 6.96
CA GLU A 64 0.14 13.08 5.78
C GLU A 64 0.95 13.06 4.47
N LEU A 65 1.97 13.92 4.35
CA LEU A 65 2.82 13.96 3.16
C LEU A 65 3.63 12.67 2.98
N VAL A 66 4.14 12.10 4.07
CA VAL A 66 4.84 10.80 4.06
C VAL A 66 3.89 9.70 3.64
N LEU A 67 2.68 9.64 4.22
CA LEU A 67 1.69 8.64 3.88
C LEU A 67 1.26 8.74 2.41
N LEU A 68 1.01 9.96 1.92
CA LEU A 68 0.70 10.22 0.51
C LEU A 68 1.83 9.74 -0.41
N THR A 69 3.09 10.00 -0.04
CA THR A 69 4.26 9.57 -0.81
C THR A 69 4.33 8.04 -0.87
N ILE A 70 4.16 7.35 0.26
CA ILE A 70 4.15 5.88 0.34
C ILE A 70 3.00 5.30 -0.49
N PHE A 71 1.82 5.91 -0.40
CA PHE A 71 0.63 5.51 -1.15
C PHE A 71 0.83 5.60 -2.66
N LEU A 72 1.37 6.72 -3.15
CA LEU A 72 1.69 6.89 -4.57
C LEU A 72 2.75 5.90 -5.03
N LEU A 73 3.82 5.70 -4.26
CA LEU A 73 4.87 4.72 -4.57
C LEU A 73 4.31 3.30 -4.65
N HIS A 74 3.39 2.94 -3.75
CA HIS A 74 2.72 1.64 -3.74
C HIS A 74 1.89 1.42 -5.01
N ILE A 75 1.04 2.39 -5.38
CA ILE A 75 0.19 2.30 -6.55
C ILE A 75 1.01 2.22 -7.84
N ILE A 76 1.98 3.13 -8.01
CA ILE A 76 2.81 3.18 -9.23
C ILE A 76 3.58 1.86 -9.40
N THR A 77 4.16 1.35 -8.31
CA THR A 77 4.92 0.08 -8.34
C THR A 77 3.98 -1.10 -8.63
N GLY A 78 2.79 -1.12 -8.01
CA GLY A 78 1.78 -2.15 -8.21
C GLY A 78 1.28 -2.20 -9.66
N ILE A 79 0.92 -1.05 -10.24
CA ILE A 79 0.51 -0.95 -11.65
C ILE A 79 1.65 -1.35 -12.57
N SER A 80 2.87 -0.87 -12.31
CA SER A 80 4.04 -1.21 -13.13
C SER A 80 4.30 -2.71 -13.15
N LEU A 81 4.23 -3.39 -11.99
CA LEU A 81 4.38 -4.84 -11.90
C LEU A 81 3.21 -5.58 -12.55
N PHE A 82 1.98 -5.09 -12.41
CA PHE A 82 0.81 -5.68 -13.05
C PHE A 82 0.92 -5.66 -14.58
N LEU A 83 1.28 -4.51 -15.16
CA LEU A 83 1.46 -4.35 -16.61
C LEU A 83 2.63 -5.20 -17.13
N GLN A 84 3.77 -5.23 -16.42
CA GLN A 84 4.90 -6.09 -16.77
C GLN A 84 4.52 -7.58 -16.75
N ASN A 85 3.78 -8.02 -15.73
CA ASN A 85 3.32 -9.41 -15.63
C ASN A 85 2.26 -9.74 -16.69
N LEU A 86 1.49 -8.76 -17.14
CA LEU A 86 0.51 -8.94 -18.21
C LEU A 86 1.21 -9.05 -19.58
N GLY A 87 2.19 -8.19 -19.86
CA GLY A 87 2.95 -8.17 -21.11
C GLY A 87 3.93 -9.34 -21.25
N ALA A 88 4.38 -9.95 -20.16
CA ALA A 88 5.23 -11.15 -20.20
C ALA A 88 4.48 -12.45 -20.59
N ARG A 89 3.20 -12.35 -21.01
CA ARG A 89 2.36 -13.50 -21.37
C ARG A 89 2.14 -13.55 -22.89
N ASP A 90 2.86 -14.44 -23.57
CA ASP A 90 2.68 -14.67 -25.02
C ASP A 90 1.38 -15.42 -25.39
N SER A 91 0.81 -16.22 -24.47
CA SER A 91 -0.51 -16.85 -24.67
C SER A 91 -1.30 -16.99 -23.36
N ARG A 92 -2.62 -17.15 -23.48
CA ARG A 92 -3.49 -17.46 -22.34
C ARG A 92 -3.09 -18.85 -21.83
N TYR A 93 -2.64 -18.95 -20.57
CA TYR A 93 -2.20 -20.22 -19.97
C TYR A 93 -3.17 -21.36 -20.28
N ALA A 94 -2.69 -22.39 -20.99
CA ALA A 94 -3.44 -23.64 -21.19
C ALA A 94 -3.78 -24.32 -19.86
N VAL A 95 -2.94 -24.12 -18.83
CA VAL A 95 -3.17 -24.54 -17.46
C VAL A 95 -2.76 -23.42 -16.50
N GLN A 96 -3.69 -22.92 -15.68
CA GLN A 96 -3.36 -21.99 -14.61
C GLN A 96 -2.71 -22.72 -13.42
N LYS A 97 -1.43 -23.06 -13.54
CA LYS A 97 -0.63 -23.52 -12.39
C LYS A 97 -0.12 -22.31 -11.61
N SER A 98 -0.49 -22.21 -10.34
CA SER A 98 0.20 -21.33 -9.38
C SER A 98 1.33 -22.12 -8.75
N ALA A 99 2.55 -21.57 -8.73
CA ALA A 99 3.70 -22.19 -8.07
C ALA A 99 3.62 -22.17 -6.52
N GLY A 100 2.41 -22.04 -5.94
CA GLY A 100 2.18 -21.66 -4.55
C GLY A 100 2.16 -20.15 -4.33
N GLY A 101 1.55 -19.69 -3.23
CA GLY A 101 1.59 -18.28 -2.77
C GLY A 101 0.51 -17.33 -3.31
N ARG A 102 -0.28 -17.70 -4.31
CA ARG A 102 -1.36 -16.84 -4.84
C ARG A 102 -2.65 -16.99 -4.03
N THR A 103 -2.93 -16.02 -3.16
CA THR A 103 -4.15 -15.95 -2.34
C THR A 103 -5.32 -15.29 -3.09
N TRP A 104 -6.53 -15.39 -2.54
CA TRP A 104 -7.69 -14.63 -3.01
C TRP A 104 -7.42 -13.13 -3.01
N GLY A 105 -6.85 -12.60 -1.93
CA GLY A 105 -6.46 -11.19 -1.85
C GLY A 105 -5.48 -10.79 -2.96
N SER A 106 -4.47 -11.63 -3.24
CA SER A 106 -3.52 -11.37 -4.34
C SER A 106 -4.18 -11.40 -5.72
N ARG A 107 -5.23 -12.21 -5.92
CA ARG A 107 -5.99 -12.27 -7.18
C ARG A 107 -6.84 -11.03 -7.40
N THR A 108 -7.46 -10.51 -6.34
CA THR A 108 -8.37 -9.37 -6.42
C THR A 108 -7.67 -8.02 -6.27
N MET A 109 -6.41 -8.00 -5.78
CA MET A 109 -5.67 -6.78 -5.47
C MET A 109 -5.69 -5.70 -6.58
N PRO A 110 -5.49 -6.02 -7.88
CA PRO A 110 -5.53 -4.98 -8.91
C PRO A 110 -6.90 -4.32 -9.05
N TYR A 111 -7.98 -5.08 -8.82
CA TYR A 111 -9.34 -4.58 -8.91
C TYR A 111 -9.74 -3.78 -7.68
N THR A 112 -9.41 -4.28 -6.48
CA THR A 112 -9.70 -3.59 -5.23
C THR A 112 -8.84 -2.35 -5.01
N GLY A 113 -7.68 -2.26 -5.67
CA GLY A 113 -6.84 -1.06 -5.64
C GLY A 113 -7.21 0.00 -6.68
N LEU A 114 -7.98 -0.37 -7.70
CA LEU A 114 -8.50 0.57 -8.72
C LEU A 114 -9.88 1.12 -8.38
N ALA A 115 -10.70 0.35 -7.67
CA ALA A 115 -12.02 0.74 -7.17
C ALA A 115 -11.90 1.70 -5.97
#